data_AF-A0A6R5HCN0-F1
#
_entry.id   AF-A0A6R5HCN0-F1
#
_cell.length_a   1.000
_cell.length_b   1.000
_cell.length_c   1.000
_cell.angle_alpha   90.00
_cell.angle_beta   90.00
_cell.angle_gamma   90.00
#
_symmetry.space_group_name_H-M   'P 1'
#
loop_
_entity.id
_entity.type
_entity.pdbx_description
1 polymer ?
#
loop_
_entity_poly.entity_id
_entity_poly.type
_entity_poly.pdbx_seq_one_letter_code
_entity_poly.pdbx_strand_id
1 'polypeptide(L)'
;MVVDIDLPDPTVLIKLHGTFMIIAWILFSSIGSTVARYFKKTWIAERYFGGEAWFLYHRVYMFFTWLLTCCGFIIIFIDMDGWQDHAHAVVGLITFILCFLQPIFGAVSPSEDARKIFRLVHVVSGHLAYVLAVTNMFLAMGLSTAKLPEEMYGLFGAAVGFNFLVHIVFNILEYMSMKKGIPTDPTKDASYSRWRKVTLMVQMIGLFAFTVALIAMLWRD
;
A
#
# COMPACT_ATOMS: atom_id res chain seq x y z
N MET A 1 -18.27 -28.73 24.77
CA MET A 1 -17.78 -27.74 25.73
C MET A 1 -16.48 -27.22 25.16
N VAL A 2 -16.56 -26.18 24.32
CA VAL A 2 -15.35 -25.46 23.88
C VAL A 2 -14.93 -24.69 25.10
N VAL A 3 -13.76 -25.01 25.64
CA VAL A 3 -13.15 -24.17 26.68
C VAL A 3 -12.77 -22.90 25.94
N ASP A 4 -13.54 -21.83 26.13
CA ASP A 4 -13.11 -20.49 25.76
C ASP A 4 -11.92 -20.18 26.67
N ILE A 5 -10.72 -20.49 26.18
CA ILE A 5 -9.48 -20.07 26.81
C ILE A 5 -9.49 -18.55 26.70
N ASP A 6 -9.80 -17.89 27.81
CA ASP A 6 -9.76 -16.44 27.92
C ASP A 6 -8.30 -15.99 27.76
N LEU A 7 -7.91 -15.71 26.52
CA LEU A 7 -6.59 -15.19 26.20
C LEU A 7 -6.47 -13.78 26.80
N PRO A 8 -5.28 -13.36 27.23
CA PRO A 8 -5.07 -11.98 27.67
C PRO A 8 -5.38 -10.99 26.55
N ASP A 9 -5.77 -9.77 26.91
CA ASP A 9 -6.03 -8.72 25.92
C ASP A 9 -4.78 -8.41 25.07
N PRO A 10 -4.97 -8.01 23.80
CA PRO A 10 -3.87 -7.68 22.92
C PRO A 10 -2.99 -6.61 23.55
N THR A 11 -1.69 -6.83 23.54
CA THR A 11 -0.74 -5.85 24.05
C THR A 11 -0.80 -4.57 23.22
N VAL A 12 -0.31 -3.48 23.81
CA VAL A 12 -0.13 -2.21 23.10
C VAL A 12 0.75 -2.39 21.86
N LEU A 13 1.74 -3.30 21.90
CA LEU A 13 2.63 -3.57 20.77
C LEU A 13 1.90 -4.27 19.62
N ILE A 14 0.97 -5.21 19.90
CA ILE A 14 0.11 -5.82 18.87
C ILE A 14 -0.78 -4.75 18.21
N LYS A 15 -1.42 -3.88 19.02
CA LYS A 15 -2.24 -2.78 18.48
C LYS A 15 -1.41 -1.78 17.66
N LEU A 16 -0.18 -1.48 18.07
CA LEU A 16 0.75 -0.64 17.30
C LEU A 16 1.21 -1.31 15.99
N HIS A 17 1.52 -2.60 16.02
CA HIS A 17 1.83 -3.38 14.83
C HIS A 17 0.68 -3.26 13.81
N GLY A 18 -0.56 -3.56 14.23
CA GLY A 18 -1.74 -3.45 13.37
C GLY A 18 -1.94 -2.03 12.83
N THR A 19 -1.76 -1.01 13.68
CA THR A 19 -1.84 0.41 13.28
C THR A 19 -0.85 0.74 12.18
N PHE A 20 0.42 0.33 12.33
CA PHE A 20 1.45 0.58 11.33
C PHE A 20 1.16 -0.16 10.02
N MET A 21 0.68 -1.40 10.07
CA MET A 21 0.31 -2.15 8.87
C MET A 21 -0.87 -1.49 8.13
N ILE A 22 -1.89 -1.01 8.85
CA ILE A 22 -3.04 -0.31 8.24
C ILE A 22 -2.55 0.98 7.53
N ILE A 23 -1.78 1.82 8.21
CA ILE A 23 -1.29 3.07 7.63
C ILE A 23 -0.37 2.79 6.43
N ALA A 24 0.56 1.84 6.56
CA ALA A 24 1.52 1.50 5.51
C ALA A 24 0.84 1.01 4.23
N TRP A 25 -0.09 0.08 4.36
CA TRP A 25 -0.62 -0.69 3.23
C TRP A 25 -1.95 -0.15 2.69
N ILE A 26 -2.85 0.33 3.55
CA ILE A 26 -4.13 0.89 3.09
C ILE A 26 -3.96 2.30 2.57
N LEU A 27 -3.17 3.13 3.26
CA LEU A 27 -2.99 4.53 2.88
C LEU A 27 -1.78 4.71 1.94
N PHE A 28 -0.56 4.60 2.46
CA PHE A 28 0.63 4.99 1.71
C PHE A 28 0.88 4.10 0.48
N SER A 29 0.74 2.78 0.62
CA SER A 29 1.03 1.83 -0.47
C SER A 29 0.06 1.98 -1.64
N SER A 30 -1.24 2.10 -1.34
CA SER A 30 -2.31 2.33 -2.33
C SER A 30 -2.10 3.63 -3.11
N ILE A 31 -1.82 4.73 -2.42
CA ILE A 31 -1.61 6.04 -3.07
C ILE A 31 -0.31 6.00 -3.91
N GLY A 32 0.79 5.52 -3.33
CA GLY A 32 2.07 5.48 -4.04
C GLY A 32 2.05 4.57 -5.27
N SER A 33 1.32 3.45 -5.22
CA SER A 33 1.09 2.58 -6.38
C SER A 33 0.25 3.24 -7.46
N THR A 34 -0.80 3.98 -7.06
CA THR A 34 -1.65 4.75 -7.97
C THR A 34 -0.84 5.80 -8.71
N VAL A 35 -0.03 6.59 -7.99
CA VAL A 35 0.82 7.62 -8.58
C VAL A 35 1.80 7.00 -9.59
N ALA A 36 2.49 5.93 -9.22
CA ALA A 36 3.42 5.25 -10.14
C ALA A 36 2.75 4.67 -11.39
N ARG A 37 1.48 4.31 -11.32
CA ARG A 37 0.76 3.70 -12.45
C ARG A 37 0.16 4.74 -13.39
N TYR A 38 -0.50 5.77 -12.89
CA TYR A 38 -1.36 6.64 -13.71
C TYR A 38 -0.87 8.07 -13.89
N PHE A 39 0.16 8.50 -13.15
CA PHE A 39 0.57 9.91 -13.12
C PHE A 39 1.87 10.21 -13.86
N LYS A 40 2.47 9.23 -14.55
CA LYS A 40 3.71 9.43 -15.34
C LYS A 40 3.61 10.52 -16.41
N LYS A 41 2.41 10.76 -16.94
CA LYS A 41 2.11 11.77 -17.96
C LYS A 41 1.28 12.93 -17.40
N THR A 42 1.36 13.14 -16.09
CA THR A 42 0.65 14.19 -15.35
C THR A 42 1.67 14.98 -14.55
N TRP A 43 1.45 16.29 -14.40
CA TRP A 43 2.42 17.24 -13.85
C TRP A 43 3.73 17.28 -14.64
N ILE A 44 3.67 17.17 -15.98
CA ILE A 44 4.88 17.09 -16.80
C ILE A 44 5.69 18.39 -16.83
N ALA A 45 5.02 19.52 -16.58
CA ALA A 45 5.66 20.83 -16.43
C ALA A 45 6.32 21.01 -15.05
N GLU A 46 5.99 20.16 -14.07
CA GLU A 46 6.52 20.24 -12.72
C GLU A 46 7.71 19.29 -12.57
N ARG A 47 8.85 19.86 -12.16
CA ARG A 47 10.06 19.09 -11.82
C ARG A 47 10.55 19.52 -10.47
N TYR A 48 10.83 18.55 -9.61
CA TYR A 48 11.34 18.78 -8.27
C TYR A 48 12.71 18.10 -8.16
N PHE A 49 13.72 18.84 -7.71
CA PHE A 49 15.11 18.34 -7.61
C PHE A 49 15.62 17.69 -8.91
N GLY A 50 15.22 18.22 -10.08
CA GLY A 50 15.60 17.71 -11.41
C GLY A 50 14.81 16.47 -11.89
N GLY A 51 14.03 15.82 -11.02
CA GLY A 51 13.22 14.65 -11.32
C GLY A 51 11.77 14.97 -11.71
N GLU A 52 11.08 13.98 -12.29
CA GLU A 52 9.65 14.07 -12.60
C GLU A 52 8.81 14.05 -11.31
N ALA A 53 7.78 14.89 -11.23
CA ALA A 53 6.97 15.03 -10.01
C ALA A 53 6.35 13.71 -9.52
N TRP A 54 5.79 12.90 -10.42
CA TRP A 54 5.18 11.61 -10.06
C TRP A 54 6.19 10.66 -9.39
N PHE A 55 7.46 10.72 -9.79
CA PHE A 55 8.50 9.84 -9.25
C PHE A 55 8.89 10.24 -7.84
N LEU A 56 8.99 11.55 -7.56
CA LEU A 56 9.18 12.05 -6.20
C LEU A 56 8.02 11.62 -5.30
N TYR A 57 6.77 11.87 -5.72
CA TYR A 57 5.61 11.49 -4.94
C TYR A 57 5.57 9.99 -4.67
N HIS A 58 5.76 9.14 -5.68
CA HIS A 58 5.85 7.70 -5.50
C HIS A 58 6.90 7.31 -4.46
N ARG A 59 8.11 7.88 -4.53
CA ARG A 59 9.19 7.61 -3.58
C ARG A 59 8.83 8.01 -2.16
N VAL A 60 8.18 9.16 -1.97
CA VAL A 60 7.73 9.61 -0.64
C VAL A 60 6.70 8.65 -0.06
N TYR A 61 5.67 8.28 -0.82
CA TYR A 61 4.66 7.32 -0.36
C TYR A 61 5.28 5.95 -0.04
N MET A 62 6.13 5.42 -0.93
CA MET A 62 6.80 4.13 -0.72
C MET A 62 7.79 4.16 0.45
N PHE A 63 8.45 5.28 0.71
CA PHE A 63 9.32 5.43 1.88
C PHE A 63 8.54 5.27 3.18
N PHE A 64 7.37 5.90 3.30
CA PHE A 64 6.54 5.74 4.49
C PHE A 64 5.95 4.33 4.60
N THR A 65 5.53 3.70 3.49
CA THR A 65 5.16 2.27 3.50
C THR A 65 6.30 1.40 4.03
N TRP A 66 7.51 1.59 3.53
CA TRP A 66 8.70 0.83 3.95
C TRP A 66 9.01 1.06 5.43
N LEU A 67 9.07 2.34 5.86
CA LEU A 67 9.42 2.71 7.23
C LEU A 67 8.44 2.10 8.25
N LEU A 68 7.14 2.30 8.04
CA LEU A 68 6.11 1.78 8.93
C LEU A 68 6.07 0.24 8.93
N THR A 69 6.31 -0.39 7.79
CA THR A 69 6.40 -1.86 7.72
C THR A 69 7.60 -2.37 8.52
N CYS A 70 8.77 -1.74 8.41
CA CYS A 70 9.95 -2.07 9.22
C CYS A 70 9.67 -1.90 10.72
N CYS A 71 9.10 -0.76 11.14
CA CYS A 71 8.76 -0.52 12.54
C CYS A 71 7.75 -1.55 13.07
N GLY A 72 6.69 -1.84 12.32
CA GLY A 72 5.67 -2.79 12.75
C GLY A 72 6.21 -4.22 12.80
N PHE A 73 7.10 -4.60 11.87
CA PHE A 73 7.77 -5.89 11.89
C PHE A 73 8.69 -6.03 13.12
N ILE A 74 9.49 -5.01 13.45
CA ILE A 74 10.36 -5.05 14.64
C ILE A 74 9.52 -5.19 15.93
N ILE A 75 8.46 -4.39 16.06
CA ILE A 75 7.64 -4.36 17.28
C ILE A 75 6.95 -5.70 17.54
N ILE A 76 6.40 -6.36 16.52
CA ILE A 76 5.72 -7.64 16.73
C ILE A 76 6.69 -8.75 17.13
N PHE A 77 7.94 -8.73 16.64
CA PHE A 77 8.97 -9.67 17.09
C PHE A 77 9.42 -9.42 18.52
N ILE A 78 9.44 -8.16 18.97
CA ILE A 78 9.71 -7.81 20.38
C ILE A 78 8.58 -8.33 21.27
N ASP A 79 7.32 -8.17 20.86
CA ASP A 79 6.16 -8.56 21.66
C ASP A 79 6.01 -10.09 21.78
N MET A 80 6.20 -10.81 20.67
CA MET A 80 5.98 -12.25 20.61
C MET A 80 7.16 -13.09 21.17
N ASP A 81 8.26 -12.44 21.54
CA ASP A 81 9.52 -13.06 22.01
C ASP A 81 10.00 -14.22 21.12
N GLY A 82 9.77 -14.12 19.81
CA GLY A 82 10.14 -15.16 18.85
C GLY A 82 9.18 -15.35 17.69
N TRP A 83 9.29 -16.51 17.05
CA TRP A 83 8.49 -16.90 15.88
C TRP A 83 7.31 -17.78 16.26
N GLN A 84 6.15 -17.50 15.67
CA GLN A 84 4.96 -18.35 15.75
C GLN A 84 4.64 -18.92 14.37
N ASP A 85 4.44 -20.24 14.29
CA ASP A 85 4.25 -20.93 13.02
C ASP A 85 2.78 -20.93 12.59
N HIS A 86 2.33 -19.82 11.99
CA HIS A 86 1.01 -19.70 11.39
C HIS A 86 1.04 -18.90 10.09
N ALA A 87 0.01 -19.06 9.26
CA ALA A 87 -0.05 -18.48 7.91
C ALA A 87 0.21 -16.96 7.88
N HIS A 88 -0.33 -16.21 8.85
CA HIS A 88 -0.09 -14.76 8.96
C HIS A 88 1.40 -14.40 9.16
N ALA A 89 2.16 -15.21 9.91
CA ALA A 89 3.57 -14.94 10.15
C ALA A 89 4.39 -15.21 8.88
N VAL A 90 4.14 -16.33 8.21
CA VAL A 90 4.82 -16.72 6.96
C VAL A 90 4.54 -15.72 5.83
N VAL A 91 3.25 -15.41 5.59
CA VAL A 91 2.85 -14.46 4.55
C VAL A 91 3.36 -13.06 4.89
N GLY A 92 3.31 -12.66 6.16
CA GLY A 92 3.88 -11.40 6.65
C GLY A 92 5.38 -11.29 6.41
N LEU A 93 6.15 -12.34 6.68
CA LEU A 93 7.59 -12.39 6.44
C LEU A 93 7.93 -12.26 4.95
N ILE A 94 7.24 -13.00 4.08
CA ILE A 94 7.44 -12.90 2.62
C ILE A 94 7.11 -11.48 2.14
N THR A 95 5.99 -10.92 2.60
CA THR A 95 5.58 -9.55 2.30
C THR A 95 6.64 -8.53 2.74
N PHE A 96 7.15 -8.69 3.96
CA PHE A 96 8.21 -7.84 4.51
C PHE A 96 9.48 -7.91 3.65
N ILE A 97 9.97 -9.10 3.31
CA ILE A 97 11.17 -9.27 2.48
C ILE A 97 10.98 -8.59 1.12
N LEU A 98 9.84 -8.81 0.46
CA LEU A 98 9.55 -8.17 -0.83
C LEU A 98 9.50 -6.65 -0.72
N CYS A 99 8.89 -6.11 0.34
CA CYS A 99 8.83 -4.67 0.62
C CYS A 99 10.22 -4.10 0.90
N PHE A 100 11.00 -4.77 1.74
CA PHE A 100 12.32 -4.34 2.21
C PHE A 100 13.33 -4.22 1.06
N LEU A 101 13.26 -5.14 0.09
CA LEU A 101 14.14 -5.15 -1.08
C LEU A 101 13.75 -4.12 -2.16
N GLN A 102 12.52 -3.59 -2.16
CA GLN A 102 12.06 -2.60 -3.16
C GLN A 102 12.99 -1.38 -3.32
N PRO A 103 13.37 -0.65 -2.25
CA PRO A 103 14.25 0.51 -2.39
C PRO A 103 15.65 0.13 -2.88
N ILE A 104 16.14 -1.08 -2.57
CA ILE A 104 17.44 -1.56 -3.06
C ILE A 104 17.37 -1.72 -4.58
N PHE A 105 16.34 -2.39 -5.10
CA PHE A 105 16.13 -2.51 -6.55
C PHE A 105 15.93 -1.15 -7.23
N GLY A 106 15.31 -0.19 -6.54
CA GLY A 106 15.12 1.17 -7.04
C GLY A 106 16.39 2.04 -7.02
N ALA A 107 17.35 1.73 -6.15
CA ALA A 107 18.62 2.46 -6.02
C ALA A 107 19.72 1.92 -6.97
N VAL A 108 19.63 0.66 -7.37
CA VAL A 108 20.56 0.09 -8.37
C VAL A 108 20.38 0.85 -9.70
N SER A 109 21.50 1.25 -10.29
CA SER A 109 21.57 1.83 -11.64
C SER A 109 22.02 0.76 -12.64
N PRO A 110 21.10 -0.12 -13.10
CA PRO A 110 21.47 -1.23 -13.97
C PRO A 110 21.95 -0.71 -15.33
N SER A 111 22.80 -1.52 -15.99
CA SER A 111 23.17 -1.32 -17.40
C SER A 111 21.92 -1.25 -18.29
N GLU A 112 22.05 -0.70 -19.50
CA GLU A 112 20.91 -0.57 -20.42
C GLU A 112 20.23 -1.93 -20.71
N ASP A 113 21.03 -2.98 -20.86
CA ASP A 113 20.57 -4.35 -21.10
C ASP A 113 19.77 -4.91 -19.91
N ALA A 114 20.20 -4.63 -18.68
CA ALA A 114 19.55 -5.12 -17.47
C ALA A 114 18.36 -4.26 -17.01
N ARG A 115 18.26 -3.00 -17.46
CA ARG A 115 17.24 -2.03 -16.99
C ARG A 115 15.81 -2.53 -17.17
N LYS A 116 15.52 -3.24 -18.26
CA LYS A 116 14.19 -3.83 -18.51
C LYS A 116 13.85 -4.91 -17.50
N ILE A 117 14.81 -5.78 -17.17
CA ILE A 117 14.64 -6.87 -16.20
C ILE A 117 14.44 -6.29 -14.79
N PHE A 118 15.29 -5.35 -14.37
CA PHE A 118 15.15 -4.68 -13.07
C PHE A 118 13.79 -3.99 -12.93
N ARG A 119 13.34 -3.28 -13.97
CA ARG A 119 12.00 -2.67 -13.99
C ARG A 119 10.89 -3.70 -13.89
N LEU A 120 11.02 -4.83 -14.60
CA LEU A 120 10.03 -5.90 -14.56
C LEU A 120 9.96 -6.52 -13.16
N VAL A 121 11.11 -6.87 -12.57
CA VAL A 121 11.22 -7.43 -11.22
C VAL A 121 10.63 -6.46 -10.20
N HIS A 122 11.00 -5.18 -10.23
CA HIS A 122 10.45 -4.16 -9.33
C HIS A 122 8.93 -4.04 -9.45
N VAL A 123 8.39 -3.98 -10.67
CA VAL A 123 6.94 -3.88 -10.90
C VAL A 123 6.22 -5.15 -10.42
N VAL A 124 6.68 -6.34 -10.80
CA VAL A 124 6.01 -7.61 -10.43
C VAL A 124 6.08 -7.85 -8.94
N SER A 125 7.26 -7.70 -8.33
CA SER A 125 7.43 -7.87 -6.89
C SER A 125 6.63 -6.85 -6.08
N GLY A 126 6.50 -5.60 -6.56
CA GLY A 126 5.66 -4.59 -5.91
C GLY A 126 4.17 -4.95 -5.92
N HIS A 127 3.64 -5.46 -7.04
CA HIS A 127 2.25 -5.92 -7.11
C HIS A 127 2.03 -7.15 -6.23
N LEU A 128 2.98 -8.10 -6.24
CA LEU A 128 2.92 -9.29 -5.39
C LEU A 128 2.93 -8.91 -3.91
N ALA A 129 3.81 -7.98 -3.50
CA ALA A 129 3.86 -7.50 -2.12
C ALA A 129 2.53 -6.87 -1.67
N TYR A 130 1.88 -6.08 -2.53
CA TYR A 130 0.57 -5.50 -2.20
C TYR A 130 -0.52 -6.57 -2.03
N VAL A 131 -0.59 -7.56 -2.93
CA VAL A 131 -1.56 -8.67 -2.84
C VAL A 131 -1.33 -9.50 -1.58
N LEU A 132 -0.08 -9.83 -1.28
CA LEU A 132 0.27 -10.55 -0.06
C LEU A 132 -0.04 -9.73 1.19
N ALA A 133 0.20 -8.41 1.20
CA ALA A 133 -0.14 -7.55 2.33
C ALA A 133 -1.64 -7.53 2.62
N VAL A 134 -2.49 -7.33 1.59
CA VAL A 134 -3.96 -7.39 1.75
C VAL A 134 -4.40 -8.77 2.26
N THR A 135 -3.83 -9.83 1.70
CA THR A 135 -4.10 -11.21 2.15
C THR A 135 -3.68 -11.39 3.61
N ASN A 136 -2.51 -10.87 4.00
CA ASN A 136 -1.97 -11.00 5.33
C ASN A 136 -2.82 -10.28 6.39
N MET A 137 -3.39 -9.12 6.03
CA MET A 137 -4.31 -8.39 6.90
C MET A 137 -5.61 -9.16 7.11
N PHE A 138 -6.15 -9.84 6.10
CA PHE A 138 -7.28 -10.77 6.29
C PHE A 138 -6.91 -11.97 7.16
N LEU A 139 -5.72 -12.53 7.01
CA LEU A 139 -5.24 -13.60 7.89
C LEU A 139 -5.14 -13.14 9.36
N ALA A 140 -4.77 -11.88 9.60
CA ALA A 140 -4.67 -11.32 10.95
C ALA A 140 -6.03 -11.31 11.68
N MET A 141 -7.13 -11.09 10.96
CA MET A 141 -8.49 -11.11 11.53
C MET A 141 -8.93 -12.49 12.00
N GLY A 142 -8.31 -13.55 11.48
CA GLY A 142 -8.55 -14.92 11.95
C GLY A 142 -7.73 -15.31 13.19
N LEU A 143 -6.83 -14.44 13.67
CA LEU A 143 -6.00 -14.73 14.84
C LEU A 143 -6.73 -14.36 16.13
N SER A 144 -6.95 -15.35 17.00
CA SER A 144 -7.53 -15.13 18.33
C SER A 144 -6.69 -14.18 19.19
N THR A 145 -5.36 -14.22 19.04
CA THR A 145 -4.42 -13.33 19.76
C THR A 145 -4.63 -11.85 19.45
N ALA A 146 -5.14 -11.52 18.25
CA ALA A 146 -5.36 -10.12 17.87
C ALA A 146 -6.66 -9.55 18.42
N LYS A 147 -7.60 -10.41 18.85
CA LYS A 147 -8.96 -10.06 19.33
C LYS A 147 -9.63 -8.93 18.52
N LEU A 148 -9.55 -9.00 17.19
CA LEU A 148 -10.09 -7.94 16.33
C LEU A 148 -11.63 -8.01 16.28
N PRO A 149 -12.34 -6.88 16.34
CA PRO A 149 -13.79 -6.86 16.17
C PRO A 149 -14.21 -7.42 14.81
N GLU A 150 -15.26 -8.26 14.76
CA GLU A 150 -15.73 -8.87 13.51
C GLU A 150 -16.10 -7.83 12.45
N GLU A 151 -16.62 -6.66 12.87
CA GLU A 151 -17.01 -5.59 11.95
C GLU A 151 -15.80 -4.99 11.21
N MET A 152 -14.59 -5.16 11.75
CA MET A 152 -13.35 -4.72 11.11
C MET A 152 -13.13 -5.44 9.78
N TYR A 153 -13.63 -6.67 9.63
CA TYR A 153 -13.59 -7.43 8.37
C TYR A 153 -14.36 -6.71 7.26
N GLY A 154 -15.59 -6.28 7.56
CA GLY A 154 -16.43 -5.54 6.63
C GLY A 154 -15.82 -4.19 6.25
N LEU A 155 -15.31 -3.45 7.24
CA LEU A 155 -14.70 -2.13 6.99
C LEU A 155 -13.41 -2.23 6.17
N PHE A 156 -12.55 -3.22 6.47
CA PHE A 156 -11.33 -3.46 5.70
C PHE A 156 -11.67 -3.90 4.26
N GLY A 157 -12.62 -4.83 4.10
CA GLY A 157 -13.14 -5.23 2.80
C GLY A 157 -13.69 -4.05 2.00
N ALA A 158 -14.41 -3.13 2.65
CA ALA A 158 -14.90 -1.90 2.02
C ALA A 158 -13.75 -0.96 1.60
N ALA A 159 -12.69 -0.82 2.40
CA ALA A 159 -11.51 -0.04 2.04
C ALA A 159 -10.79 -0.61 0.80
N VAL A 160 -10.62 -1.93 0.74
CA VAL A 160 -10.03 -2.64 -0.41
C VAL A 160 -10.92 -2.49 -1.65
N GLY A 161 -12.24 -2.68 -1.48
CA GLY A 161 -13.23 -2.50 -2.55
C GLY A 161 -13.26 -1.08 -3.10
N PHE A 162 -13.22 -0.07 -2.22
CA PHE A 162 -13.10 1.34 -2.60
C PHE A 162 -11.84 1.59 -3.43
N ASN A 163 -10.68 1.12 -2.96
CA ASN A 163 -9.43 1.29 -3.69
C ASN A 163 -9.50 0.62 -5.08
N PHE A 164 -10.07 -0.58 -5.16
CA PHE A 164 -10.27 -1.29 -6.42
C PHE A 164 -11.19 -0.53 -7.40
N LEU A 165 -12.31 0.00 -6.92
CA LEU A 165 -13.23 0.82 -7.73
C LEU A 165 -12.54 2.07 -8.26
N VAL A 166 -11.72 2.74 -7.44
CA VAL A 166 -10.91 3.88 -7.86
C VAL A 166 -9.92 3.47 -8.97
N HIS A 167 -9.27 2.31 -8.86
CA HIS A 167 -8.40 1.79 -9.92
C HIS A 167 -9.16 1.53 -11.24
N ILE A 168 -10.42 1.07 -11.19
CA ILE A 168 -11.27 0.96 -12.39
C ILE A 168 -11.48 2.34 -13.03
N VAL A 169 -11.82 3.36 -12.24
CA VAL A 169 -11.99 4.73 -12.74
C VAL A 169 -10.70 5.23 -13.41
N PHE A 170 -9.54 5.02 -12.79
CA PHE A 170 -8.26 5.38 -13.41
C PHE A 170 -7.98 4.65 -14.72
N ASN A 171 -8.30 3.36 -14.83
CA ASN A 171 -8.15 2.62 -16.08
C ASN A 171 -9.07 3.17 -17.18
N ILE A 172 -10.30 3.58 -16.85
CA ILE A 172 -11.21 4.23 -17.80
C ILE A 172 -10.63 5.58 -18.24
N LEU A 173 -10.12 6.40 -17.33
CA LEU A 173 -9.47 7.69 -17.64
C LEU A 173 -8.22 7.51 -18.51
N GLU A 174 -7.42 6.46 -18.26
CA GLU A 174 -6.25 6.12 -19.09
C GLU A 174 -6.68 5.72 -20.50
N TYR A 175 -7.67 4.82 -20.62
CA TYR A 175 -8.22 4.41 -21.91
C TYR A 175 -8.76 5.60 -22.72
N MET A 176 -9.56 6.48 -22.09
CA MET A 176 -10.07 7.68 -22.74
C MET A 176 -8.95 8.64 -23.17
N SER A 177 -7.89 8.77 -22.37
CA SER A 177 -6.72 9.55 -22.73
C SER A 177 -5.98 8.97 -23.93
N MET A 178 -5.82 7.64 -23.99
CA MET A 178 -5.18 6.97 -25.12
C MET A 178 -5.99 7.16 -26.41
N LYS A 179 -7.32 7.01 -26.34
CA LYS A 179 -8.23 7.20 -27.48
C LYS A 179 -8.20 8.63 -28.02
N LYS A 180 -8.06 9.63 -27.14
CA LYS A 180 -8.00 11.05 -27.55
C LYS A 180 -6.64 11.45 -28.16
N GLY A 181 -5.58 10.68 -27.89
CA GLY A 181 -4.23 10.95 -28.39
C GLY A 181 -3.40 11.83 -27.46
N ILE A 182 -2.09 11.85 -27.73
CA ILE A 182 -1.11 12.64 -26.98
C ILE A 182 -1.25 14.12 -27.39
N PRO A 183 -1.25 15.08 -26.44
CA PRO A 183 -1.20 16.50 -26.77
C PRO A 183 -0.01 16.82 -27.69
N THR A 184 -0.23 17.70 -28.67
CA THR A 184 0.84 18.17 -29.57
C THR A 184 1.83 19.10 -28.88
N ASP A 185 1.39 19.76 -27.81
CA ASP A 185 2.20 20.65 -26.97
C ASP A 185 2.96 19.82 -25.92
N PRO A 186 4.30 19.78 -25.95
CA PRO A 186 5.10 18.98 -25.03
C PRO A 186 5.06 19.48 -23.58
N THR A 187 4.48 20.66 -23.33
CA THR A 187 4.33 21.22 -21.99
C THR A 187 3.00 20.87 -21.33
N LYS A 188 2.07 20.23 -22.06
CA LYS A 188 0.73 19.89 -21.56
C LYS A 188 0.62 18.46 -21.08
N ASP A 189 0.07 18.31 -19.87
CA ASP A 189 -0.34 17.01 -19.33
C ASP A 189 -1.23 16.24 -20.30
N ALA A 190 -1.20 14.91 -20.21
CA ALA A 190 -2.08 14.05 -21.00
C ALA A 190 -3.56 14.40 -20.83
N SER A 191 -4.37 14.11 -21.85
CA SER A 191 -5.82 14.27 -21.80
C SER A 191 -6.41 13.64 -20.53
N TYR A 192 -7.44 14.28 -19.95
CA TYR A 192 -8.09 13.85 -18.70
C TYR A 192 -7.21 13.92 -17.44
N SER A 193 -6.03 14.55 -17.48
CA SER A 193 -5.16 14.76 -16.30
C SER A 193 -5.89 15.46 -15.14
N ARG A 194 -6.74 16.46 -15.41
CA ARG A 194 -7.58 17.11 -14.39
C ARG A 194 -8.44 16.09 -13.64
N TRP A 195 -9.09 15.18 -14.36
CA TRP A 195 -9.93 14.13 -13.77
C TRP A 195 -9.11 13.10 -13.00
N ARG A 196 -7.87 12.80 -13.43
CA ARG A 196 -6.95 11.97 -12.64
C ARG A 196 -6.62 12.62 -11.31
N LYS A 197 -6.26 13.92 -11.32
CA LYS A 197 -5.95 14.68 -10.09
C LYS A 197 -7.16 14.70 -9.14
N VAL A 198 -8.37 14.93 -9.64
CA VAL A 198 -9.61 14.85 -8.85
C VAL A 198 -9.84 13.45 -8.27
N THR A 199 -9.68 12.41 -9.08
CA THR A 199 -9.85 11.01 -8.64
C THR A 199 -8.83 10.66 -7.55
N LEU A 200 -7.59 11.12 -7.67
CA LEU A 200 -6.56 10.94 -6.64
C LEU A 200 -6.92 11.64 -5.33
N MET A 201 -7.44 12.87 -5.38
CA MET A 201 -7.89 13.57 -4.17
C MET A 201 -9.02 12.80 -3.47
N VAL A 202 -10.00 12.29 -4.23
CA VAL A 202 -11.08 11.45 -3.68
C VAL A 202 -10.52 10.17 -3.05
N GLN A 203 -9.57 9.52 -3.72
CA GLN A 203 -8.89 8.33 -3.19
C GLN A 203 -8.16 8.63 -1.88
N MET A 204 -7.40 9.73 -1.81
CA MET A 204 -6.66 10.13 -0.62
C MET A 204 -7.59 10.39 0.56
N ILE A 205 -8.68 11.12 0.36
CA ILE A 205 -9.68 11.41 1.40
C ILE A 205 -10.36 10.11 1.86
N GLY A 206 -10.79 9.27 0.92
CA GLY A 206 -11.46 8.01 1.23
C GLY A 206 -10.56 7.04 1.99
N LEU A 207 -9.34 6.81 1.51
CA LEU A 207 -8.36 5.95 2.18
C LEU A 207 -7.98 6.49 3.56
N PHE A 208 -7.82 7.80 3.71
CA PHE A 208 -7.56 8.41 5.01
C PHE A 208 -8.72 8.16 5.99
N ALA A 209 -9.97 8.34 5.56
CA ALA A 209 -11.15 8.07 6.38
C ALA A 209 -11.24 6.58 6.79
N PHE A 210 -11.02 5.65 5.85
CA PHE A 210 -10.95 4.22 6.16
C PHE A 210 -9.82 3.89 7.13
N THR A 211 -8.63 4.45 6.93
CA THR A 211 -7.49 4.26 7.84
C THR A 211 -7.81 4.73 9.25
N VAL A 212 -8.38 5.94 9.41
CA VAL A 212 -8.77 6.46 10.73
C VAL A 212 -9.82 5.58 11.38
N ALA A 213 -10.85 5.16 10.65
CA ALA A 213 -11.91 4.30 11.17
C ALA A 213 -11.39 2.91 11.59
N LEU A 214 -10.53 2.29 10.78
CA LEU A 214 -9.91 1.00 11.10
C LEU A 214 -9.01 1.09 12.34
N ILE A 215 -8.24 2.17 12.49
CA ILE A 215 -7.42 2.39 13.69
C ILE A 215 -8.35 2.63 14.90
N ALA A 216 -9.37 3.47 14.78
CA ALA A 216 -10.31 3.70 15.89
C ALA A 216 -10.98 2.39 16.36
N MET A 217 -11.30 1.48 15.44
CA MET A 217 -11.82 0.15 15.79
C MET A 217 -10.77 -0.77 16.41
N LEU A 218 -9.53 -0.75 15.91
CA LEU A 218 -8.41 -1.53 16.48
C LEU A 218 -8.11 -1.15 17.94
N TRP A 219 -8.35 0.10 18.29
CA TRP A 219 -8.14 0.65 19.64
C TRP A 219 -9.41 0.72 20.48
N ARG A 220 -10.53 0.20 19.99
CA ARG A 220 -11.76 0.08 20.77
C ARG A 220 -11.59 -1.03 21.80
N ASP A 221 -11.90 -0.73 23.05
CA ASP A 221 -11.89 -1.67 24.16
C ASP A 221 -13.06 -2.67 24.05
#